data_AF-A0A6N7I2B5-F1
#
_entry.id   AF-A0A6N7I2B5-F1
#
_cell.length_a   1.000
_cell.length_b   1.000
_cell.length_c   1.000
_cell.angle_alpha   90.00
_cell.angle_beta   90.00
_cell.angle_gamma   90.00
#
_symmetry.space_group_name_H-M   'P 1'
#
loop_
_entity.id
_entity.type
_entity.pdbx_description
1 polymer ?
#
loop_
_entity_poly.entity_id
_entity_poly.type
_entity_poly.pdbx_seq_one_letter_code
_entity_poly.pdbx_strand_id
1 'polypeptide(L)'
;MSYQRGGSQPDASGKTKALVAVFAVLVLGGYFVSQIIGSFGADESTAVENFERQDSADLANRLATAERAHGICYGWQLIDGGLNQVLSEGSSRGVGTDAEQCARWVEVSADVLYTSENSEQEDSAQLTVRSSPDLLGSTPSPQDFERVGVTSRELIDEPVSSVGYAALSLPLLLAERGVVQPVELDQGAASERVQPLDEAGSDFFGQYTGTIIFLGILAAAVLACLVLGIVASRRRKRRLAAVPPGREGPPPPGQSAYWQGTPGHGPPPPGRGPST
;
A
#
# COMPACT_ATOMS: atom_id res chain seq x y z
N MET A 1 69.98 30.03 -29.20
CA MET A 1 69.30 28.90 -28.54
C MET A 1 68.23 29.48 -27.63
N SER A 2 66.98 29.50 -28.10
CA SER A 2 65.85 30.14 -27.38
C SER A 2 64.77 29.08 -27.22
N TYR A 3 64.52 28.68 -25.98
CA TYR A 3 63.61 27.60 -25.60
C TYR A 3 62.21 28.19 -25.38
N GLN A 4 61.29 28.01 -26.33
CA GLN A 4 59.89 28.36 -26.11
C GLN A 4 59.21 27.25 -25.29
N ARG A 5 58.91 27.55 -24.03
CA ARG A 5 58.14 26.72 -23.11
C ARG A 5 56.64 26.91 -23.43
N GLY A 6 56.06 26.00 -24.20
CA GLY A 6 54.62 25.94 -24.46
C GLY A 6 53.88 25.44 -23.22
N GLY A 7 53.14 26.33 -22.56
CA GLY A 7 52.19 25.97 -21.49
C GLY A 7 50.83 25.64 -22.10
N SER A 8 50.42 24.39 -22.01
CA SER A 8 49.06 23.93 -22.31
C SER A 8 48.10 24.40 -21.21
N GLN A 9 47.26 25.37 -21.55
CA GLN A 9 46.23 25.90 -20.67
C GLN A 9 45.05 24.92 -20.63
N PRO A 10 44.65 24.38 -19.46
CA PRO A 10 43.58 23.39 -19.38
C PRO A 10 42.22 24.05 -19.70
N ASP A 11 41.54 23.51 -20.71
CA ASP A 11 40.21 23.94 -21.14
C ASP A 11 39.19 23.86 -20.00
N ALA A 12 38.81 25.03 -19.48
CA ALA A 12 37.77 25.19 -18.45
C ALA A 12 36.36 24.72 -18.89
N SER A 13 36.19 24.31 -20.14
CA SER A 13 34.92 23.83 -20.70
C SER A 13 34.55 22.41 -20.24
N GLY A 14 35.51 21.59 -19.80
CA GLY A 14 35.25 20.20 -19.37
C GLY A 14 34.54 20.09 -18.01
N LYS A 15 34.84 21.03 -17.09
CA LYS A 15 34.36 20.98 -15.70
C LYS A 15 32.84 21.11 -15.58
N THR A 16 32.20 21.93 -16.42
CA THR A 16 30.73 22.08 -16.37
C THR A 16 29.97 20.87 -16.91
N LYS A 17 30.52 20.12 -17.87
CA LYS A 17 29.86 18.93 -18.41
C LYS A 17 29.93 17.76 -17.43
N ALA A 18 31.06 17.61 -16.75
CA ALA A 18 31.23 16.62 -15.70
C ALA A 18 30.26 16.85 -14.52
N LEU A 19 30.08 18.11 -14.10
CA LEU A 19 29.23 18.43 -12.94
C LEU A 19 27.73 18.20 -13.23
N VAL A 20 27.27 18.48 -14.46
CA VAL A 20 25.88 18.21 -14.88
C VAL A 20 25.61 16.70 -15.01
N ALA A 21 26.58 15.93 -15.50
CA ALA A 21 26.45 14.47 -15.60
C ALA A 21 26.37 13.81 -14.20
N VAL A 22 27.20 14.26 -13.25
CA VAL A 22 27.17 13.77 -11.87
C VAL A 22 25.84 14.10 -11.18
N PHE A 23 25.31 15.32 -11.38
CA PHE A 23 24.03 15.70 -10.79
C PHE A 23 22.85 14.92 -11.39
N ALA A 24 22.86 14.67 -12.70
CA ALA A 24 21.84 13.85 -13.36
C ALA A 24 21.87 12.39 -12.88
N VAL A 25 23.08 11.81 -12.69
CA VAL A 25 23.25 10.46 -12.16
C VAL A 25 22.83 10.37 -10.68
N LEU A 26 23.10 11.39 -9.86
CA LEU A 26 22.68 11.40 -8.45
C LEU A 26 21.17 11.59 -8.29
N VAL A 27 20.52 12.40 -9.12
CA VAL A 27 19.07 12.60 -9.06
C VAL A 27 18.31 11.39 -9.63
N LEU A 28 18.73 10.86 -10.78
CA LEU A 28 18.10 9.67 -11.36
C LEU A 28 18.42 8.41 -10.55
N GLY A 29 19.65 8.27 -10.05
CA GLY A 29 20.07 7.17 -9.18
C GLY A 29 19.42 7.24 -7.80
N GLY A 30 19.32 8.41 -7.18
CA GLY A 30 18.63 8.61 -5.90
C GLY A 30 17.12 8.38 -6.01
N TYR A 31 16.50 8.79 -7.13
CA TYR A 31 15.09 8.51 -7.40
C TYR A 31 14.84 7.00 -7.61
N PHE A 32 15.71 6.31 -8.35
CA PHE A 32 15.62 4.85 -8.50
C PHE A 32 15.87 4.11 -7.18
N VAL A 33 16.85 4.53 -6.38
CA VAL A 33 17.14 3.92 -5.08
C VAL A 33 16.01 4.19 -4.08
N SER A 34 15.35 5.35 -4.13
CA SER A 34 14.15 5.64 -3.32
C SER A 34 12.94 4.80 -3.71
N GLN A 35 12.77 4.45 -4.99
CA GLN A 35 11.71 3.55 -5.45
C GLN A 35 12.03 2.08 -5.11
N ILE A 36 13.31 1.73 -5.01
CA ILE A 36 13.75 0.38 -4.64
C ILE A 36 13.61 0.18 -3.12
N ILE A 37 14.04 1.12 -2.28
CA ILE A 37 14.04 0.91 -0.80
C ILE A 37 12.61 0.93 -0.20
N GLY A 38 11.59 1.39 -0.93
CA GLY A 38 10.20 1.40 -0.46
C GLY A 38 9.35 0.18 -0.83
N SER A 39 9.85 -0.78 -1.63
CA SER A 39 9.00 -1.84 -2.21
C SER A 39 9.59 -3.25 -2.27
N PHE A 40 10.74 -3.53 -1.64
CA PHE A 40 11.31 -4.90 -1.54
C PHE A 40 11.14 -5.53 -0.16
N GLY A 41 9.94 -5.42 0.40
CA GLY A 41 9.60 -6.03 1.69
C GLY A 41 8.18 -6.57 1.75
N ALA A 42 7.56 -6.87 0.62
CA ALA A 42 6.42 -7.78 0.60
C ALA A 42 7.03 -9.18 0.67
N ASP A 43 7.29 -9.65 1.89
CA ASP A 43 7.26 -11.09 2.11
C ASP A 43 5.83 -11.51 1.73
N GLU A 44 5.67 -12.15 0.57
CA GLU A 44 4.48 -12.93 0.17
C GLU A 44 4.34 -14.09 1.16
N SER A 45 3.99 -13.73 2.39
CA SER A 45 3.82 -14.67 3.47
C SER A 45 2.37 -15.12 3.41
N THR A 46 2.15 -16.38 3.04
CA THR A 46 0.87 -17.08 3.17
C THR A 46 0.49 -17.34 4.64
N ALA A 47 1.06 -16.56 5.57
CA ALA A 47 0.82 -16.70 7.00
C ALA A 47 -0.37 -15.83 7.39
N VAL A 48 -1.33 -16.44 8.08
CA VAL A 48 -2.46 -15.70 8.63
C VAL A 48 -1.98 -14.80 9.76
N GLU A 49 -2.41 -13.54 9.74
CA GLU A 49 -2.07 -12.57 10.77
C GLU A 49 -2.64 -12.99 12.13
N ASN A 50 -1.88 -12.74 13.20
CA ASN A 50 -2.34 -13.00 14.56
C ASN A 50 -2.82 -11.71 15.22
N PHE A 51 -3.78 -11.82 16.15
CA PHE A 51 -4.23 -10.69 16.96
C PHE A 51 -3.07 -10.05 17.70
N GLU A 52 -3.01 -8.71 17.66
CA GLU A 52 -2.16 -7.98 18.58
C GLU A 52 -2.61 -8.20 20.03
N ARG A 53 -1.66 -8.15 20.96
CA ARG A 53 -1.93 -8.36 22.39
C ARG A 53 -2.92 -7.34 22.93
N GLN A 54 -2.87 -6.11 22.43
CA GLN A 54 -3.76 -5.05 22.89
C GLN A 54 -5.18 -5.25 22.37
N ASP A 55 -5.34 -5.63 21.10
CA ASP A 55 -6.65 -5.85 20.48
C ASP A 55 -7.38 -7.05 21.07
N SER A 56 -6.66 -8.15 21.28
CA SER A 56 -7.21 -9.33 21.98
C SER A 56 -7.66 -9.01 23.41
N ALA A 57 -6.93 -8.16 24.13
CA ALA A 57 -7.33 -7.72 25.46
C ALA A 57 -8.56 -6.78 25.44
N ASP A 58 -8.65 -5.86 24.47
CA ASP A 58 -9.84 -5.01 24.30
C ASP A 58 -11.07 -5.85 23.94
N LEU A 59 -10.91 -6.80 23.01
CA LEU A 59 -11.96 -7.75 22.62
C LEU A 59 -12.47 -8.53 23.83
N ALA A 60 -11.57 -9.12 24.64
CA ALA A 60 -11.94 -9.83 25.86
C ALA A 60 -12.75 -8.93 26.81
N ASN A 61 -12.33 -7.68 27.03
CA ASN A 61 -13.02 -6.74 27.93
C ASN A 61 -14.43 -6.37 27.44
N ARG A 62 -14.60 -6.20 26.13
CA ARG A 62 -15.92 -5.95 25.53
C ARG A 62 -16.83 -7.16 25.69
N LEU A 63 -16.32 -8.36 25.40
CA LEU A 63 -17.07 -9.61 25.60
C LEU A 63 -17.39 -9.86 27.08
N ALA A 64 -16.51 -9.49 28.02
CA ALA A 64 -16.76 -9.54 29.45
C ALA A 64 -17.93 -8.65 29.90
N THR A 65 -18.21 -7.57 29.18
CA THR A 65 -19.37 -6.71 29.43
C THR A 65 -20.66 -7.41 29.02
N ALA A 66 -20.69 -8.06 27.86
CA ALA A 66 -21.82 -8.87 27.43
C ALA A 66 -22.04 -10.09 28.33
N GLU A 67 -20.98 -10.76 28.78
CA GLU A 67 -21.08 -11.88 29.71
C GLU A 67 -21.74 -11.43 31.02
N ARG A 68 -21.34 -10.30 31.61
CA ARG A 68 -21.95 -9.79 32.84
C ARG A 68 -23.44 -9.52 32.70
N ALA A 69 -23.89 -9.11 31.51
CA ALA A 69 -25.30 -8.86 31.23
C ALA A 69 -26.11 -10.15 31.04
N HIS A 70 -25.54 -11.15 30.36
CA HIS A 70 -26.29 -12.32 29.87
C HIS A 70 -26.00 -13.63 30.63
N GLY A 71 -24.91 -13.69 31.38
CA GLY A 71 -24.42 -14.91 32.02
C GLY A 71 -23.97 -15.99 31.03
N ILE A 72 -23.51 -15.60 29.84
CA ILE A 72 -22.99 -16.47 28.78
C ILE A 72 -21.56 -16.03 28.47
N CYS A 73 -20.60 -16.95 28.46
CA CYS A 73 -19.24 -16.64 28.02
C CYS A 73 -19.19 -16.57 26.50
N TYR A 74 -18.58 -15.50 25.99
CA TYR A 74 -18.42 -15.28 24.55
C TYR A 74 -16.95 -15.48 24.19
N GLY A 75 -16.68 -16.33 23.20
CA GLY A 75 -15.34 -16.71 22.76
C GLY A 75 -15.04 -16.35 21.32
N TRP A 76 -13.74 -16.35 20.99
CA TRP A 76 -13.25 -16.34 19.63
C TRP A 76 -12.07 -17.29 19.47
N GLN A 77 -11.91 -17.83 18.27
CA GLN A 77 -10.76 -18.62 17.86
C GLN A 77 -10.42 -18.31 16.40
N LEU A 78 -9.14 -18.06 16.12
CA LEU A 78 -8.59 -17.90 14.77
C LEU A 78 -7.58 -19.01 14.50
N ILE A 79 -7.82 -19.77 13.45
CA ILE A 79 -7.05 -20.95 13.06
C ILE A 79 -6.41 -20.68 11.70
N ASP A 80 -5.12 -20.99 11.59
CA ASP A 80 -4.43 -21.15 10.31
C ASP A 80 -4.78 -22.54 9.77
N GLY A 81 -5.60 -22.58 8.73
CA GLY A 81 -6.06 -23.81 8.09
C GLY A 81 -4.97 -24.58 7.36
N GLY A 82 -3.92 -23.87 6.91
CA GLY A 82 -2.78 -24.49 6.25
C GLY A 82 -1.92 -25.30 7.22
N LEU A 83 -1.79 -24.79 8.45
CA LEU A 83 -1.01 -25.43 9.52
C LEU A 83 -1.87 -26.22 10.52
N ASN A 84 -3.20 -26.07 10.45
CA ASN A 84 -4.15 -26.54 11.46
C ASN A 84 -3.73 -26.12 12.87
N GLN A 85 -3.36 -24.84 13.01
CA GLN A 85 -2.82 -24.26 14.24
C GLN A 85 -3.71 -23.12 14.72
N VAL A 86 -4.05 -23.12 16.02
CA VAL A 86 -4.69 -21.98 16.66
C VAL A 86 -3.68 -20.85 16.77
N LEU A 87 -3.95 -19.74 16.08
CA LEU A 87 -3.12 -18.54 16.12
C LEU A 87 -3.52 -17.64 17.28
N SER A 88 -4.83 -17.46 17.46
CA SER A 88 -5.41 -16.65 18.51
C SER A 88 -6.63 -17.32 19.10
N GLU A 89 -6.75 -17.27 20.41
CA GLU A 89 -7.94 -17.72 21.12
C GLU A 89 -8.18 -16.82 22.35
N GLY A 90 -9.44 -16.73 22.75
CA GLY A 90 -9.80 -16.08 24.00
C GLY A 90 -11.30 -16.02 24.19
N SER A 91 -11.68 -15.44 25.33
CA SER A 91 -13.08 -15.26 25.67
C SER A 91 -13.30 -14.03 26.54
N SER A 92 -14.54 -13.83 26.95
CA SER A 92 -14.94 -12.90 27.99
C SER A 92 -14.21 -13.10 29.34
N ARG A 93 -13.51 -14.24 29.54
CA ARG A 93 -12.65 -14.50 30.70
C ARG A 93 -11.20 -14.07 30.53
N GLY A 94 -10.80 -13.68 29.32
CA GLY A 94 -9.47 -13.18 29.01
C GLY A 94 -8.89 -13.78 27.73
N VAL A 95 -7.75 -13.22 27.32
CA VAL A 95 -6.94 -13.72 26.20
C VAL A 95 -6.36 -15.09 26.56
N GLY A 96 -6.37 -16.03 25.63
CA GLY A 96 -5.86 -17.39 25.85
C GLY A 96 -6.73 -18.24 26.78
N THR A 97 -7.97 -17.83 27.03
CA THR A 97 -8.92 -18.58 27.87
C THR A 97 -10.10 -19.02 27.01
N ASP A 98 -10.20 -20.33 26.80
CA ASP A 98 -11.30 -20.98 26.08
C ASP A 98 -12.66 -20.68 26.76
N ALA A 99 -13.68 -20.36 25.94
CA ALA A 99 -15.04 -20.13 26.42
C ALA A 99 -15.71 -21.39 26.98
N GLU A 100 -15.28 -22.59 26.56
CA GLU A 100 -15.80 -23.89 27.03
C GLU A 100 -15.58 -24.12 28.53
N GLN A 101 -14.69 -23.35 29.17
CA GLN A 101 -14.49 -23.40 30.61
C GLN A 101 -15.71 -22.91 31.40
N CYS A 102 -16.64 -22.20 30.75
CA CYS A 102 -17.88 -21.74 31.35
C CYS A 102 -18.99 -22.77 31.22
N ALA A 103 -19.95 -22.77 32.15
CA ALA A 103 -21.09 -23.68 32.09
C ALA A 103 -22.03 -23.39 30.89
N ARG A 104 -22.12 -22.12 30.47
CA ARG A 104 -22.89 -21.65 29.31
C ARG A 104 -22.00 -20.75 28.47
N TRP A 105 -21.84 -21.07 27.20
CA TRP A 105 -20.88 -20.39 26.34
C TRP A 105 -21.26 -20.46 24.86
N VAL A 106 -20.76 -19.49 24.08
CA VAL A 106 -20.81 -19.47 22.62
C VAL A 106 -19.48 -18.91 22.11
N GLU A 107 -18.88 -19.60 21.15
CA GLU A 107 -17.60 -19.23 20.55
C GLU A 107 -17.72 -19.21 19.04
N VAL A 108 -17.12 -18.19 18.42
CA VAL A 108 -16.90 -18.18 16.97
C VAL A 108 -15.49 -18.67 16.66
N SER A 109 -15.36 -19.58 15.71
CA SER A 109 -14.07 -20.11 15.26
C SER A 109 -13.96 -19.92 13.75
N ALA A 110 -12.92 -19.22 13.32
CA ALA A 110 -12.61 -19.02 11.91
C ALA A 110 -11.35 -19.78 11.52
N ASP A 111 -11.47 -20.53 10.43
CA ASP A 111 -10.39 -21.27 9.80
C ASP A 111 -10.07 -20.59 8.46
N VAL A 112 -8.85 -20.05 8.33
CA VAL A 112 -8.41 -19.32 7.14
C VAL A 112 -7.23 -20.06 6.52
N LEU A 113 -7.37 -20.40 5.24
CA LEU A 113 -6.40 -21.13 4.44
C LEU A 113 -5.97 -20.28 3.26
N TYR A 114 -4.74 -19.75 3.32
CA TYR A 114 -4.06 -19.18 2.17
C TYR A 114 -3.36 -20.27 1.36
N THR A 115 -3.58 -20.26 0.07
CA THR A 115 -2.90 -21.10 -0.90
C THR A 115 -1.64 -20.38 -1.40
N SER A 116 -0.62 -21.13 -1.80
CA SER A 116 0.57 -20.52 -2.42
C SER A 116 0.20 -19.91 -3.77
N GLU A 117 0.79 -18.78 -4.17
CA GLU A 117 0.55 -18.15 -5.49
C GLU A 117 0.77 -19.07 -6.69
N ASN A 118 1.63 -20.10 -6.55
CA ASN A 118 1.88 -21.08 -7.60
C ASN A 118 0.82 -22.20 -7.64
N SER A 119 -0.20 -22.15 -6.79
CA SER A 119 -1.31 -23.09 -6.77
C SER A 119 -2.46 -22.54 -7.60
N GLU A 120 -3.14 -23.44 -8.33
CA GLU A 120 -4.41 -23.14 -8.99
C GLU A 120 -5.60 -23.25 -8.02
N GLN A 121 -5.35 -23.51 -6.73
CA GLN A 121 -6.37 -23.55 -5.70
C GLN A 121 -6.68 -22.11 -5.25
N GLU A 122 -7.94 -21.86 -4.90
CA GLU A 122 -8.37 -20.58 -4.34
C GLU A 122 -8.17 -20.57 -2.83
N ASP A 123 -7.84 -19.40 -2.27
CA ASP A 123 -7.87 -19.17 -0.83
C ASP A 123 -9.28 -19.41 -0.29
N SER A 124 -9.37 -19.89 0.94
CA SER A 124 -10.66 -20.21 1.55
C SER A 124 -10.69 -19.81 3.01
N ALA A 125 -11.88 -19.42 3.47
CA ALA A 125 -12.14 -19.17 4.87
C ALA A 125 -13.50 -19.75 5.27
N GLN A 126 -13.52 -20.42 6.42
CA GLN A 126 -14.71 -21.03 6.99
C GLN A 126 -14.96 -20.45 8.39
N LEU A 127 -16.18 -19.96 8.61
CA LEU A 127 -16.66 -19.55 9.91
C LEU A 127 -17.53 -20.65 10.52
N THR A 128 -17.24 -21.03 11.75
CA THR A 128 -18.04 -21.98 12.53
C THR A 128 -18.40 -21.36 13.88
N VAL A 129 -19.54 -21.77 14.43
CA VAL A 129 -19.96 -21.35 15.77
C VAL A 129 -20.16 -22.59 16.61
N ARG A 130 -19.52 -22.60 17.77
CA ARG A 130 -19.64 -23.64 18.79
C ARG A 130 -20.38 -23.07 19.99
N SER A 131 -21.08 -23.92 20.73
CA SER A 131 -21.83 -23.48 21.89
C SER A 131 -22.07 -24.61 22.88
N SER A 132 -22.41 -24.24 24.11
CA SER A 132 -22.86 -25.20 25.12
C SER A 132 -24.14 -25.95 24.70
N PRO A 133 -24.38 -27.17 25.24
CA PRO A 133 -25.51 -28.01 24.84
C PRO A 133 -26.90 -27.35 24.98
N ASP A 134 -27.07 -26.43 25.93
CA ASP A 134 -28.32 -25.70 26.16
C ASP A 134 -28.62 -24.66 25.07
N LEU A 135 -27.63 -24.31 24.23
CA LEU A 135 -27.74 -23.28 23.19
C LEU A 135 -27.80 -23.84 21.77
N LEU A 136 -27.59 -25.15 21.56
CA LEU A 136 -27.50 -25.77 20.23
C LEU A 136 -28.66 -25.45 19.28
N GLY A 137 -29.88 -25.31 19.80
CA GLY A 137 -31.07 -24.97 19.00
C GLY A 137 -31.17 -23.48 18.63
N SER A 138 -30.32 -22.64 19.20
CA SER A 138 -30.32 -21.18 19.04
C SER A 138 -28.96 -20.60 18.64
N THR A 139 -27.97 -21.44 18.34
CA THR A 139 -26.63 -21.05 17.90
C THR A 139 -26.65 -20.34 16.54
N PRO A 140 -26.18 -19.08 16.43
CA PRO A 140 -26.11 -18.35 15.17
C PRO A 140 -25.49 -19.18 14.04
N SER A 141 -26.10 -19.15 12.86
CA SER A 141 -25.52 -19.83 11.69
C SER A 141 -24.56 -18.89 10.96
N PRO A 142 -23.62 -19.40 10.14
CA PRO A 142 -22.71 -18.55 9.37
C PRO A 142 -23.42 -17.48 8.53
N GLN A 143 -24.61 -17.77 8.00
CA GLN A 143 -25.41 -16.80 7.23
C GLN A 143 -25.87 -15.60 8.05
N ASP A 144 -26.03 -15.75 9.38
CA ASP A 144 -26.38 -14.61 10.23
C ASP A 144 -25.23 -13.60 10.32
N PHE A 145 -23.98 -14.08 10.22
CA PHE A 145 -22.78 -13.25 10.25
C PHE A 145 -22.58 -12.46 8.95
N GLU A 146 -22.98 -13.01 7.82
CA GLU A 146 -22.95 -12.30 6.54
C GLU A 146 -23.84 -11.04 6.59
N ARG A 147 -24.94 -11.07 7.33
CA ARG A 147 -25.84 -9.91 7.51
C ARG A 147 -25.21 -8.78 8.31
N VAL A 148 -24.22 -9.09 9.14
CA VAL A 148 -23.42 -8.09 9.88
C VAL A 148 -22.08 -7.79 9.20
N GLY A 149 -21.91 -8.23 7.94
CA GLY A 149 -20.75 -7.92 7.11
C GLY A 149 -19.57 -8.89 7.24
N VAL A 150 -19.67 -9.91 8.09
CA VAL A 150 -18.62 -10.94 8.22
C VAL A 150 -18.86 -12.01 7.16
N THR A 151 -18.08 -11.96 6.08
CA THR A 151 -18.17 -12.91 4.95
C THR A 151 -16.87 -13.70 4.80
N SER A 152 -16.89 -14.82 4.07
CA SER A 152 -15.65 -15.57 3.77
C SER A 152 -14.60 -14.71 3.07
N ARG A 153 -15.01 -13.77 2.21
CA ARG A 153 -14.07 -12.85 1.56
C ARG A 153 -13.41 -11.92 2.56
N GLU A 154 -14.20 -11.33 3.45
CA GLU A 154 -13.67 -10.44 4.49
C GLU A 154 -12.75 -11.18 5.46
N LEU A 155 -13.04 -12.46 5.77
CA LEU A 155 -12.16 -13.29 6.59
C LEU A 155 -10.81 -13.59 5.91
N ILE A 156 -10.78 -13.64 4.57
CA ILE A 156 -9.54 -13.80 3.79
C ILE A 156 -8.78 -12.47 3.72
N ASP A 157 -9.49 -11.36 3.48
CA ASP A 157 -8.89 -10.04 3.30
C ASP A 157 -8.40 -9.45 4.64
N GLU A 158 -9.19 -9.60 5.72
CA GLU A 158 -8.92 -9.10 7.06
C GLU A 158 -9.33 -10.11 8.17
N PRO A 159 -8.56 -11.19 8.39
CA PRO A 159 -8.95 -12.28 9.31
C PRO A 159 -9.13 -11.82 10.76
N VAL A 160 -8.21 -10.99 11.27
CA VAL A 160 -8.20 -10.54 12.67
C VAL A 160 -9.40 -9.64 12.97
N SER A 161 -9.63 -8.61 12.14
CA SER A 161 -10.75 -7.67 12.33
C SER A 161 -12.09 -8.41 12.19
N SER A 162 -12.23 -9.24 11.17
CA SER A 162 -13.44 -10.03 10.89
C SER A 162 -13.83 -10.96 12.03
N VAL A 163 -12.87 -11.71 12.59
CA VAL A 163 -13.13 -12.59 13.75
C VAL A 163 -13.51 -11.78 14.98
N GLY A 164 -12.84 -10.65 15.21
CA GLY A 164 -13.19 -9.73 16.31
C GLY A 164 -14.63 -9.20 16.18
N TYR A 165 -15.03 -8.75 14.99
CA TYR A 165 -16.40 -8.30 14.72
C TYR A 165 -17.41 -9.44 14.85
N ALA A 166 -17.08 -10.63 14.35
CA ALA A 166 -17.94 -11.81 14.50
C ALA A 166 -18.19 -12.11 15.98
N ALA A 167 -17.13 -12.15 16.80
CA ALA A 167 -17.25 -12.41 18.23
C ALA A 167 -18.09 -11.33 18.94
N LEU A 168 -17.88 -10.05 18.62
CA LEU A 168 -18.66 -8.94 19.17
C LEU A 168 -20.13 -8.95 18.72
N SER A 169 -20.45 -9.58 17.60
CA SER A 169 -21.83 -9.71 17.10
C SER A 169 -22.61 -10.84 17.79
N LEU A 170 -21.94 -11.80 18.43
CA LEU A 170 -22.61 -12.94 19.09
C LEU A 170 -23.71 -12.54 20.08
N PRO A 171 -23.50 -11.58 21.00
CA PRO A 171 -24.56 -11.17 21.94
C PRO A 171 -25.79 -10.60 21.22
N LEU A 172 -25.58 -9.84 20.14
CA LEU A 172 -26.66 -9.26 19.33
C LEU A 172 -27.43 -10.37 18.59
N LEU A 173 -26.73 -11.28 17.93
CA LEU A 173 -27.35 -12.39 17.19
C LEU A 173 -28.14 -13.34 18.11
N LEU A 174 -27.66 -13.57 19.34
CA LEU A 174 -28.42 -14.29 20.36
C LEU A 174 -29.65 -13.52 20.83
N ALA A 175 -29.58 -12.18 20.91
CA ALA A 175 -30.71 -11.34 21.28
C ALA A 175 -31.81 -11.36 20.21
N GLU A 176 -31.44 -11.30 18.93
CA GLU A 176 -32.39 -11.42 17.80
C GLU A 176 -33.15 -12.75 17.81
N ARG A 177 -32.51 -13.80 18.32
CA ARG A 177 -33.09 -15.14 18.47
C ARG A 177 -33.87 -15.32 19.78
N GLY A 178 -33.95 -14.28 20.62
CA GLY A 178 -34.68 -14.28 21.88
C GLY A 178 -34.02 -15.11 22.99
N VAL A 179 -32.73 -15.46 22.85
CA VAL A 179 -31.97 -16.22 23.86
C VAL A 179 -31.60 -15.33 25.04
N VAL A 180 -31.24 -14.08 24.73
CA VAL A 180 -30.85 -13.05 25.70
C VAL A 180 -31.64 -11.77 25.41
N GLN A 181 -31.75 -10.89 26.40
CA GLN A 181 -32.31 -9.57 26.16
C GLN A 181 -31.22 -8.68 25.55
N PRO A 182 -31.55 -7.78 24.61
CA PRO A 182 -30.59 -6.79 24.12
C PRO A 182 -30.00 -6.01 25.30
N VAL A 183 -28.68 -5.87 25.34
CA VAL A 183 -28.04 -4.99 26.33
C VAL A 183 -28.48 -3.57 26.02
N GLU A 184 -29.24 -2.96 26.92
CA GLU A 184 -29.48 -1.52 26.85
C GLU A 184 -28.13 -0.84 27.01
N LEU A 185 -27.64 -0.24 25.92
CA LEU A 185 -26.52 0.69 26.01
C LEU A 185 -27.00 1.79 26.94
N ASP A 186 -26.32 1.95 28.08
CA ASP A 186 -26.65 2.94 29.08
C ASP A 186 -26.64 4.33 28.41
N GLN A 187 -27.82 4.82 28.03
CA GLN A 187 -27.99 6.09 27.33
C GLN A 187 -27.68 7.27 28.26
N GLY A 188 -27.31 7.02 29.51
CA GLY A 188 -27.00 8.01 30.54
C GLY A 188 -25.86 8.98 30.18
N ALA A 189 -25.01 8.66 29.22
CA ALA A 189 -23.99 9.58 28.71
C ALA A 189 -24.43 10.39 27.47
N ALA A 190 -25.59 10.09 26.87
CA ALA A 190 -26.07 10.75 25.64
C ALA A 190 -26.90 12.03 25.90
N SER A 191 -26.99 12.49 27.16
CA SER A 191 -27.64 13.77 27.50
C SER A 191 -26.66 14.92 27.78
N GLU A 192 -25.36 14.65 27.75
CA GLU A 192 -24.39 15.72 27.49
C GLU A 192 -24.49 16.00 26.00
N ARG A 193 -25.07 17.16 25.64
CA ARG A 193 -25.17 17.67 24.26
C ARG A 193 -24.01 17.11 23.45
N VAL A 194 -24.28 16.13 22.57
CA VAL A 194 -23.31 15.69 21.57
C VAL A 194 -22.92 16.97 20.87
N GLN A 195 -21.77 17.53 21.23
CA GLN A 195 -21.19 18.58 20.42
C GLN A 195 -21.10 17.92 19.05
N PRO A 196 -21.64 18.55 18.00
CA PRO A 196 -21.44 18.02 16.66
C PRO A 196 -19.95 17.70 16.58
N LEU A 197 -19.62 16.45 16.26
CA LEU A 197 -18.23 16.08 16.01
C LEU A 197 -17.67 17.20 15.16
N ASP A 198 -16.61 17.87 15.63
CA ASP A 198 -15.92 18.86 14.82
C ASP A 198 -15.75 18.22 13.43
N GLU A 199 -16.18 18.93 12.38
CA GLU A 199 -16.15 18.45 10.99
C GLU A 199 -14.87 17.64 10.81
N ALA A 200 -15.02 16.34 10.51
CA ALA A 200 -13.93 15.38 10.44
C ALA A 200 -12.75 16.07 9.76
N GLY A 201 -11.74 16.43 10.57
CA GLY A 201 -10.63 17.25 10.11
C GLY A 201 -10.06 16.54 8.91
N SER A 202 -10.18 17.14 7.73
CA SER A 202 -9.80 16.46 6.51
C SER A 202 -8.32 16.07 6.65
N ASP A 203 -8.03 14.78 6.77
CA ASP A 203 -6.68 14.21 6.73
C ASP A 203 -6.12 14.30 5.30
N PHE A 204 -6.30 15.46 4.68
CA PHE A 204 -5.83 15.81 3.36
C PHE A 204 -4.33 15.63 3.26
N PHE A 205 -3.60 15.95 4.35
CA PHE A 205 -2.17 15.73 4.38
C PHE A 205 -1.82 14.25 4.37
N GLY A 206 -2.51 13.39 5.13
CA GLY A 206 -2.26 11.94 5.14
C GLY A 206 -2.57 11.28 3.81
N GLN A 207 -3.80 11.48 3.30
CA GLN A 207 -4.29 10.86 2.08
C GLN A 207 -3.53 11.32 0.82
N TYR A 208 -3.11 12.59 0.77
CA TYR A 208 -2.43 13.15 -0.40
C TYR A 208 -0.92 13.32 -0.22
N THR A 209 -0.31 12.81 0.85
CA THR A 209 1.14 12.95 1.10
C THR A 209 1.94 12.52 -0.14
N GLY A 210 1.63 11.34 -0.68
CA GLY A 210 2.31 10.80 -1.86
C GLY A 210 2.12 11.67 -3.11
N THR A 211 0.90 12.14 -3.35
CA THR A 211 0.57 13.01 -4.49
C THR A 211 1.26 14.37 -4.40
N ILE A 212 1.32 14.96 -3.20
CA ILE A 212 1.99 16.24 -2.95
C ILE A 212 3.50 16.12 -3.17
N ILE A 213 4.13 15.04 -2.67
CA ILE A 213 5.55 14.77 -2.88
C ILE A 213 5.86 14.61 -4.38
N PHE A 214 5.06 13.81 -5.09
CA PHE A 214 5.24 13.59 -6.53
C PHE A 214 5.13 14.90 -7.33
N LEU A 215 4.08 15.70 -7.08
CA LEU A 215 3.91 17.01 -7.73
C LEU A 215 5.06 17.98 -7.40
N GLY A 216 5.57 17.95 -6.17
CA GLY A 216 6.72 18.74 -5.74
C GLY A 216 7.99 18.39 -6.53
N ILE A 217 8.27 17.09 -6.73
CA ILE A 217 9.41 16.62 -7.53
C ILE A 217 9.26 17.06 -8.98
N LEU A 218 8.06 16.91 -9.55
CA LEU A 218 7.79 17.26 -10.95
C LEU A 218 7.96 18.78 -11.18
N ALA A 219 7.45 19.61 -10.27
CA ALA A 219 7.63 21.05 -10.31
C ALA A 219 9.11 21.46 -10.24
N ALA A 220 9.89 20.83 -9.35
CA ALA A 220 11.33 21.07 -9.22
C ALA A 220 12.10 20.71 -10.52
N ALA A 221 11.74 19.59 -11.16
CA ALA A 221 12.36 19.17 -12.41
C ALA A 221 12.11 20.17 -13.56
N VAL A 222 10.88 20.67 -13.69
CA VAL A 222 10.53 21.70 -14.68
C VAL A 222 11.34 22.98 -14.46
N LEU A 223 11.45 23.42 -13.20
CA LEU A 223 12.18 24.63 -12.83
C LEU A 223 13.68 24.50 -13.13
N ALA A 224 14.27 23.33 -12.84
CA ALA A 224 15.66 23.02 -13.18
C ALA A 224 15.89 23.07 -14.70
N CYS A 225 15.01 22.48 -15.50
CA CYS A 225 15.08 22.53 -16.96
C CYS A 225 15.03 23.96 -17.51
N LEU A 226 14.16 24.81 -16.96
CA LEU A 226 14.08 26.22 -17.34
C LEU A 226 15.37 26.98 -17.04
N VAL A 227 15.92 26.83 -15.83
CA VAL A 227 17.17 27.48 -15.43
C VAL A 227 18.34 27.02 -16.32
N LEU A 228 18.45 25.71 -16.56
CA LEU A 228 19.48 25.15 -17.44
C LEU A 228 19.32 25.65 -18.88
N GLY A 229 18.10 25.74 -19.39
CA GLY A 229 17.80 26.30 -20.71
C GLY A 229 18.22 27.77 -20.83
N ILE A 230 17.92 28.59 -19.83
CA ILE A 230 18.32 30.01 -19.79
C ILE A 230 19.85 30.13 -19.75
N VAL A 231 20.53 29.35 -18.90
CA VAL A 231 22.00 29.37 -18.81
C VAL A 231 22.65 28.89 -20.11
N ALA A 232 22.14 27.84 -20.73
CA ALA A 232 22.62 27.33 -22.01
C ALA A 232 22.43 28.36 -23.14
N SER A 233 21.28 29.03 -23.19
CA SER A 233 21.00 30.06 -24.20
C SER A 233 21.94 31.26 -24.07
N ARG A 234 22.21 31.72 -22.84
CA ARG A 234 23.18 32.81 -22.58
C ARG A 234 24.59 32.42 -23.00
N ARG A 235 25.00 31.16 -22.77
CA ARG A 235 26.31 30.65 -23.23
C ARG A 235 26.40 30.59 -24.76
N ARG A 236 25.33 30.20 -25.46
CA ARG A 236 25.29 30.20 -26.94
C ARG A 236 25.42 31.61 -27.52
N LYS A 237 24.68 32.59 -26.98
CA LYS A 237 24.79 34.01 -27.41
C LYS A 237 26.20 34.57 -27.25
N ARG A 238 26.88 34.25 -26.14
CA ARG A 238 28.28 34.66 -25.92
C ARG A 238 29.27 34.04 -26.91
N ARG A 239 29.03 32.79 -27.35
CA ARG A 239 29.88 32.13 -28.36
C ARG A 239 29.71 32.71 -29.76
N LEU A 240 28.48 33.13 -30.12
CA LEU A 240 28.22 33.77 -31.41
C LEU A 240 28.77 35.20 -31.49
N ALA A 241 28.78 35.93 -30.37
CA ALA A 241 29.41 37.26 -30.30
C ALA A 241 30.95 37.23 -30.26
N ALA A 242 31.56 36.06 -30.06
CA ALA A 242 33.00 35.87 -30.03
C ALA A 242 33.61 35.45 -31.39
N VAL A 243 32.81 35.50 -32.48
CA VAL A 243 33.35 35.36 -33.83
C VAL A 243 34.09 36.65 -34.18
N PRO A 244 35.42 36.63 -34.38
CA PRO A 244 36.17 37.82 -34.79
C PRO A 244 35.70 38.27 -36.18
N PRO A 245 35.55 39.58 -36.45
CA PRO A 245 35.26 40.06 -37.79
C PRO A 245 36.47 39.76 -38.71
N GLY A 246 36.21 39.05 -39.80
CA GLY A 246 36.92 39.18 -41.07
C GLY A 246 38.38 38.73 -41.11
N ARG A 247 38.59 37.51 -41.63
CA ARG A 247 39.71 37.28 -42.55
C ARG A 247 39.10 36.78 -43.86
N GLU A 248 38.81 37.71 -44.75
CA GLU A 248 38.54 37.41 -46.16
C GLU A 248 39.80 36.74 -46.73
N GLY A 249 39.74 35.42 -46.87
CA GLY A 249 40.68 34.66 -47.69
C GLY A 249 40.19 34.68 -49.14
N PRO A 250 41.10 34.77 -50.13
CA PRO A 250 40.74 34.74 -51.55
C PRO A 250 40.00 33.44 -51.93
N PRO A 251 39.10 33.49 -52.92
CA PRO A 251 38.29 32.35 -53.31
C PRO A 251 39.17 31.19 -53.80
N PRO A 252 38.91 29.95 -53.36
CA PRO A 252 39.55 28.77 -53.96
C PRO A 252 39.05 28.60 -55.40
N PRO A 253 39.94 28.42 -56.39
CA PRO A 253 39.53 28.07 -57.73
C PRO A 253 39.07 26.61 -57.78
N GLY A 254 37.85 26.43 -58.26
CA GLY A 254 37.39 25.22 -58.94
C GLY A 254 37.30 23.95 -58.08
N GLN A 255 36.12 23.67 -57.53
CA GLN A 255 35.66 22.29 -57.42
C GLN A 255 34.20 22.20 -57.85
N SER A 256 34.08 21.60 -59.03
CA SER A 256 32.90 21.26 -59.79
C SER A 256 31.94 20.36 -59.00
N ALA A 257 30.67 20.71 -59.13
CA ALA A 257 29.50 19.85 -59.06
C ALA A 257 29.78 18.37 -59.35
N TYR A 258 29.45 17.51 -58.38
CA TYR A 258 28.93 16.17 -58.64
C TYR A 258 27.79 15.88 -57.67
N TRP A 259 26.59 15.77 -58.25
CA TRP A 259 25.44 15.07 -57.70
C TRP A 259 25.76 13.57 -57.58
N GLN A 260 25.38 12.94 -56.47
CA GLN A 260 25.09 11.49 -56.34
C GLN A 260 24.53 11.27 -54.93
N GLY A 261 23.20 11.13 -54.77
CA GLY A 261 22.52 9.82 -54.59
C GLY A 261 22.30 9.57 -53.08
N THR A 262 21.23 9.02 -52.54
CA THR A 262 20.01 8.35 -53.03
C THR A 262 19.07 8.26 -51.81
N PRO A 263 17.73 8.23 -51.94
CA PRO A 263 16.80 8.13 -50.81
C PRO A 263 16.82 6.72 -50.20
N GLY A 264 17.12 6.60 -48.91
CA GLY A 264 17.01 5.34 -48.18
C GLY A 264 15.55 4.92 -48.02
N HIS A 265 15.20 3.79 -48.65
CA HIS A 265 13.95 3.05 -48.46
C HIS A 265 13.78 2.56 -47.02
N GLY A 266 12.60 2.79 -46.44
CA GLY A 266 12.15 2.10 -45.24
C GLY A 266 11.56 0.72 -45.58
N PRO A 267 11.68 -0.28 -44.69
CA PRO A 267 10.98 -1.55 -44.82
C PRO A 267 9.48 -1.43 -44.44
N PRO A 268 8.56 -2.14 -45.11
CA PRO A 268 7.14 -2.17 -44.78
C PRO A 268 6.84 -3.06 -43.56
N PRO A 269 5.81 -2.74 -42.74
CA PRO A 269 5.20 -3.70 -41.81
C PRO A 269 4.12 -4.51 -42.56
N PRO A 270 4.05 -5.84 -42.41
CA PRO A 270 2.82 -6.37 -41.79
C PRO A 270 2.97 -7.75 -41.09
N GLY A 271 2.16 -7.95 -40.05
CA GLY A 271 1.94 -9.26 -39.43
C GLY A 271 0.70 -9.24 -38.55
N ARG A 272 -0.49 -9.16 -39.16
CA ARG A 272 -1.80 -9.27 -38.52
C ARG A 272 -2.18 -10.76 -38.51
N GLY A 273 -2.14 -11.40 -37.36
CA GLY A 273 -2.66 -12.77 -37.19
C GLY A 273 -4.16 -12.76 -36.88
N PRO A 274 -4.93 -13.76 -37.35
CA PRO A 274 -6.35 -13.86 -37.08
C PRO A 274 -6.64 -14.48 -35.71
N SER A 275 -7.73 -13.98 -35.13
CA SER A 275 -8.50 -14.51 -34.02
C SER A 275 -9.10 -15.89 -34.32
N THR A 276 -8.93 -16.80 -33.37
CA THR A 276 -9.85 -17.91 -33.06
C THR A 276 -9.87 -18.08 -31.55
#